data_AF-D5LSB0-F1
#
_entry.id   AF-D5LSB0-F1
#
_cell.length_a   1.000
_cell.length_b   1.000
_cell.length_c   1.000
_cell.angle_alpha   90.00
_cell.angle_beta   90.00
_cell.angle_gamma   90.00
#
_symmetry.space_group_name_H-M   'P 1'
#
loop_
_entity.id
_entity.type
_entity.pdbx_description
1 polymer ?
#
loop_
_entity_poly.entity_id
_entity_poly.type
_entity_poly.pdbx_seq_one_letter_code
_entity_poly.pdbx_strand_id
1 'polypeptide(L)'
;DAAVDKAYKGERKISWMEIYTGEKSTQVYGQDVWLPAETLDLIREYRVAIKGPLTTPVGGGIRSLNVALRQELDLYICLRPVRYYQGTPSPVKHPELTDMVIFRENSEDIYAGIEWKADSADAEKVIKFLREEMGVKKIRFPEHCGIGIKPCSEEGTKRLVRAAIEYAIANDRDS
;
A
#
# COMPACT_ATOMS: atom_id res chain seq x y z
N ASP A 1 4.22 8.41 -23.73
CA ASP A 1 3.79 8.30 -25.14
C ASP A 1 4.87 7.85 -26.10
N ALA A 2 6.09 8.40 -26.04
CA ALA A 2 7.19 8.04 -26.96
C ALA A 2 7.48 6.52 -27.09
N ALA A 3 7.37 5.74 -26.01
CA ALA A 3 7.57 4.30 -26.05
C ALA A 3 6.46 3.57 -26.84
N VAL A 4 5.20 3.98 -26.68
CA VAL A 4 4.05 3.41 -27.40
C VAL A 4 4.17 3.76 -28.88
N ASP A 5 4.45 5.02 -29.18
CA ASP A 5 4.64 5.48 -30.55
C ASP A 5 5.79 4.75 -31.25
N LYS A 6 6.96 4.65 -30.60
CA LYS A 6 8.10 3.90 -31.13
C LYS A 6 7.78 2.42 -31.39
N ALA A 7 6.99 1.79 -30.52
CA ALA A 7 6.66 0.37 -30.64
C ALA A 7 5.59 0.09 -31.71
N TYR A 8 4.60 0.97 -31.85
CA TYR A 8 3.39 0.72 -32.64
C TYR A 8 3.20 1.66 -33.84
N LYS A 9 4.10 2.61 -34.06
CA LYS A 9 4.11 3.53 -35.22
C LYS A 9 2.76 4.21 -35.46
N GLY A 10 2.14 4.73 -34.40
CA GLY A 10 0.85 5.43 -34.45
C GLY A 10 -0.40 4.54 -34.43
N GLU A 11 -0.29 3.21 -34.58
CA GLU A 11 -1.43 2.28 -34.54
C GLU A 11 -2.11 2.20 -33.16
N ARG A 12 -1.38 2.59 -32.10
CA ARG A 12 -1.88 2.58 -30.73
C ARG A 12 -1.59 3.91 -30.05
N LYS A 13 -2.56 4.39 -29.25
CA LYS A 13 -2.44 5.63 -28.48
C LYS A 13 -3.13 5.50 -27.14
N ILE A 14 -2.54 6.08 -26.10
CA ILE A 14 -3.19 6.26 -24.80
C ILE A 14 -4.01 7.55 -24.83
N SER A 15 -5.25 7.46 -24.36
CA SER A 15 -6.11 8.62 -24.09
C SER A 15 -6.07 8.90 -22.60
N TRP A 16 -5.27 9.88 -22.20
CA TRP A 16 -5.11 10.24 -20.80
C TRP A 16 -6.34 11.00 -20.29
N MET A 17 -6.79 10.62 -19.10
CA MET A 17 -7.84 11.29 -18.34
C MET A 17 -7.28 11.60 -16.95
N GLU A 18 -7.20 12.88 -16.60
CA GLU A 18 -6.73 13.29 -15.28
C GLU A 18 -7.85 13.08 -14.25
N ILE A 19 -7.49 12.51 -13.10
CA ILE A 19 -8.36 12.32 -11.92
C ILE A 19 -7.61 12.81 -10.68
N TYR A 20 -8.31 13.08 -9.57
CA TYR A 20 -7.79 13.92 -8.51
C TYR A 20 -7.77 13.24 -7.14
N THR A 21 -6.63 13.29 -6.45
CA THR A 21 -6.50 12.93 -5.03
C THR A 21 -5.32 13.70 -4.42
N GLY A 22 -5.30 13.86 -3.09
CA GLY A 22 -4.30 14.65 -2.37
C GLY A 22 -4.57 16.14 -2.45
N GLU A 23 -3.53 16.95 -2.30
CA GLU A 23 -3.63 18.42 -2.24
C GLU A 23 -4.30 19.02 -3.48
N LYS A 24 -4.04 18.49 -4.68
CA LYS A 24 -4.72 18.99 -5.89
C LYS A 24 -6.24 18.76 -5.83
N SER A 25 -6.68 17.69 -5.18
CA SER A 25 -8.10 17.42 -4.99
C SER A 25 -8.76 18.45 -4.07
N THR A 26 -8.06 18.90 -3.01
CA THR A 26 -8.65 19.87 -2.08
C THR A 26 -8.86 21.24 -2.73
N GLN A 27 -8.04 21.59 -3.73
CA GLN A 27 -8.20 22.81 -4.52
C GLN A 27 -9.34 22.73 -5.56
N VAL A 28 -9.63 21.52 -6.06
CA VAL A 28 -10.64 21.31 -7.13
C VAL A 28 -12.02 21.02 -6.55
N TYR A 29 -12.12 20.18 -5.51
CA TYR A 29 -13.38 19.68 -4.95
C TYR A 29 -13.74 20.29 -3.58
N GLY A 30 -12.81 21.00 -2.94
CA GLY A 30 -13.03 21.66 -1.65
C GLY A 30 -12.08 21.18 -0.54
N GLN A 31 -11.93 21.99 0.50
CA GLN A 31 -10.82 21.92 1.47
C GLN A 31 -10.63 20.53 2.12
N ASP A 32 -11.70 19.79 2.38
CA ASP A 32 -11.65 18.48 3.04
C ASP A 32 -11.78 17.29 2.07
N VAL A 33 -11.78 17.53 0.76
CA VAL A 33 -11.94 16.48 -0.26
C VAL A 33 -10.57 15.97 -0.72
N TRP A 34 -9.97 15.09 0.09
CA TRP A 34 -8.64 14.51 -0.19
C TRP A 34 -8.68 13.30 -1.11
N LEU A 35 -9.74 12.49 -1.03
CA LEU A 35 -9.98 11.32 -1.87
C LEU A 35 -11.47 11.31 -2.27
N PRO A 36 -11.83 11.91 -3.42
CA PRO A 36 -13.20 11.90 -3.89
C PRO A 36 -13.60 10.48 -4.30
N ALA A 37 -14.85 10.09 -4.01
CA ALA A 37 -15.38 8.78 -4.39
C ALA A 37 -15.29 8.54 -5.91
N GLU A 38 -15.51 9.60 -6.71
CA GLU A 38 -15.35 9.58 -8.17
C GLU A 38 -13.98 9.05 -8.61
N THR A 39 -12.90 9.35 -7.89
CA THR A 39 -11.57 8.83 -8.25
C THR A 39 -11.48 7.32 -8.04
N LEU A 40 -12.11 6.77 -7.00
CA LEU A 40 -12.17 5.32 -6.79
C LEU A 40 -13.03 4.65 -7.88
N ASP A 41 -14.18 5.25 -8.19
CA ASP A 41 -15.10 4.76 -9.22
C ASP A 41 -14.43 4.71 -10.60
N LEU A 42 -13.75 5.80 -11.00
CA LEU A 42 -13.04 5.87 -12.27
C LEU A 42 -11.88 4.86 -12.34
N ILE A 43 -11.12 4.66 -11.26
CA ILE A 43 -10.07 3.62 -11.25
C ILE A 43 -10.70 2.23 -11.38
N ARG A 44 -11.84 2.00 -10.73
CA ARG A 44 -12.55 0.71 -10.81
C ARG A 44 -13.17 0.46 -12.18
N GLU A 45 -13.68 1.51 -12.84
CA GLU A 45 -14.26 1.45 -14.19
C GLU A 45 -13.18 1.20 -15.24
N TYR A 46 -12.14 2.05 -15.27
CA TYR A 46 -11.10 2.05 -16.31
C TYR A 46 -9.95 1.08 -16.04
N ARG A 47 -9.92 0.42 -14.87
CA ARG A 47 -9.04 -0.69 -14.46
C ARG A 47 -7.57 -0.35 -14.26
N VAL A 48 -6.98 0.51 -15.09
CA VAL A 48 -5.56 0.86 -15.05
C VAL A 48 -5.40 2.36 -14.85
N ALA A 49 -4.69 2.73 -13.80
CA ALA A 49 -4.35 4.11 -13.48
C ALA A 49 -2.88 4.24 -13.09
N ILE A 50 -2.33 5.44 -13.25
CA ILE A 50 -0.98 5.81 -12.81
C ILE A 50 -1.07 7.09 -11.98
N LYS A 51 -0.26 7.20 -10.93
CA LYS A 51 -0.25 8.35 -10.03
C LYS A 51 1.16 8.77 -9.64
N GLY A 52 1.33 10.07 -9.40
CA GLY A 52 2.52 10.62 -8.74
C GLY A 52 2.55 10.33 -7.22
N PRO A 53 3.52 10.90 -6.48
CA PRO A 53 3.50 10.88 -5.01
C PRO A 53 2.30 11.66 -4.47
N LEU A 54 1.80 11.27 -3.29
CA LEU A 54 0.72 11.98 -2.60
C LEU A 54 1.20 12.42 -1.22
N THR A 55 0.94 13.68 -0.89
CA THR A 55 1.15 14.23 0.45
C THR A 55 0.15 13.59 1.42
N THR A 56 0.65 12.99 2.49
CA THR A 56 -0.17 12.54 3.63
C THR A 56 0.22 13.37 4.85
N PRO A 57 -0.68 14.15 5.45
CA PRO A 57 -0.37 14.90 6.66
C PRO A 57 -0.06 13.94 7.82
N VAL A 58 1.03 14.18 8.54
CA VAL A 58 1.40 13.38 9.72
C VAL A 58 0.56 13.84 10.91
N GLY A 59 -0.10 12.91 11.60
CA GLY A 59 -0.83 13.18 12.86
C GLY A 59 -2.19 13.88 12.73
N GLY A 60 -2.64 14.21 11.51
CA GLY A 60 -3.85 15.02 11.25
C GLY A 60 -5.16 14.24 11.06
N GLY A 61 -5.25 12.97 11.49
CA GLY A 61 -6.51 12.20 11.45
C GLY A 61 -6.86 11.54 10.10
N ILE A 62 -6.10 11.78 9.05
CA ILE A 62 -6.28 11.08 7.75
C ILE A 62 -5.27 9.93 7.66
N ARG A 63 -5.77 8.68 7.65
CA ARG A 63 -4.95 7.50 7.30
C ARG A 63 -4.38 7.68 5.89
N SER A 64 -3.17 7.17 5.63
CA SER A 64 -2.45 7.42 4.37
C SER A 64 -3.32 7.21 3.12
N LEU A 65 -3.41 8.22 2.25
CA LEU A 65 -4.18 8.16 1.00
C LEU A 65 -3.72 7.00 0.10
N ASN A 66 -2.42 6.70 0.11
CA ASN A 66 -1.90 5.56 -0.63
C ASN A 66 -2.41 4.23 -0.06
N VAL A 67 -2.55 4.12 1.26
CA VAL A 67 -3.09 2.92 1.93
C VAL A 67 -4.60 2.83 1.67
N ALA A 68 -5.33 3.95 1.79
CA ALA A 68 -6.75 4.01 1.48
C ALA A 68 -7.04 3.54 0.05
N LEU A 69 -6.34 4.07 -0.97
CA LEU A 69 -6.48 3.63 -2.36
C LEU A 69 -6.27 2.12 -2.52
N ARG A 70 -5.32 1.52 -1.79
CA ARG A 70 -5.03 0.09 -1.90
C ARG A 70 -6.12 -0.76 -1.25
N GLN A 71 -6.59 -0.34 -0.08
CA GLN A 71 -7.62 -1.06 0.68
C GLN A 71 -8.98 -0.95 -0.02
N GLU A 72 -9.41 0.24 -0.40
CA GLU A 72 -10.70 0.48 -1.07
C GLU A 72 -10.82 -0.20 -2.43
N LEU A 73 -9.70 -0.34 -3.15
CA LEU A 73 -9.66 -1.02 -4.45
C LEU A 73 -9.22 -2.49 -4.36
N ASP A 74 -8.97 -3.02 -3.15
CA ASP A 74 -8.41 -4.35 -2.88
C ASP A 74 -7.20 -4.69 -3.76
N LEU A 75 -6.27 -3.73 -3.91
CA LEU A 75 -5.01 -3.89 -4.63
C LEU A 75 -4.00 -4.65 -3.77
N TYR A 76 -4.29 -5.91 -3.48
CA TYR A 76 -3.62 -6.74 -2.48
C TYR A 76 -2.15 -7.08 -2.78
N ILE A 77 -1.68 -6.83 -4.02
CA ILE A 77 -0.28 -7.00 -4.42
C ILE A 77 0.39 -5.65 -4.57
N CYS A 78 1.41 -5.37 -3.74
CA CYS A 78 2.39 -4.33 -4.02
C CYS A 78 3.61 -4.96 -4.71
N LEU A 79 3.61 -4.93 -6.04
CA LEU A 79 4.68 -5.48 -6.88
C LEU A 79 5.83 -4.47 -7.05
N ARG A 80 7.06 -4.85 -6.67
CA ARG A 80 8.24 -3.97 -6.79
C ARG A 80 9.43 -4.72 -7.41
N PRO A 81 9.58 -4.68 -8.75
CA PRO A 81 10.82 -5.12 -9.39
C PRO A 81 11.96 -4.16 -9.06
N VAL A 82 13.10 -4.71 -8.64
CA VAL A 82 14.32 -3.98 -8.32
C VAL A 82 15.47 -4.64 -9.09
N ARG A 83 15.97 -3.94 -10.10
CA ARG A 83 17.09 -4.36 -10.94
C ARG A 83 18.09 -3.24 -11.11
N TYR A 84 19.35 -3.59 -11.33
CA TYR A 84 20.37 -2.61 -11.66
C TYR A 84 20.28 -2.15 -13.12
N TYR A 85 20.54 -0.87 -13.34
CA TYR A 85 20.77 -0.27 -14.65
C TYR A 85 22.23 0.14 -14.75
N GLN A 86 22.91 -0.32 -15.79
CA GLN A 86 24.34 -0.07 -15.96
C GLN A 86 24.63 1.43 -15.98
N GLY A 87 25.60 1.86 -15.16
CA GLY A 87 26.01 3.26 -15.04
C GLY A 87 25.28 4.03 -13.94
N THR A 88 24.26 3.46 -13.29
CA THR A 88 23.65 4.07 -12.11
C THR A 88 24.66 4.10 -10.95
N PRO A 89 24.93 5.27 -10.34
CA PRO A 89 25.76 5.35 -9.14
C PRO A 89 25.15 4.55 -8.00
N SER A 90 25.98 3.77 -7.31
CA SER A 90 25.52 2.87 -6.26
C SER A 90 26.40 2.99 -5.01
N PRO A 91 25.82 2.92 -3.79
CA PRO A 91 26.58 2.87 -2.55
C PRO A 91 27.15 1.47 -2.23
N VAL A 92 26.73 0.42 -2.95
CA VAL A 92 27.21 -0.96 -2.74
C VAL A 92 28.20 -1.38 -3.83
N LYS A 93 29.06 -2.35 -3.52
CA LYS A 93 30.14 -2.80 -4.41
C LYS A 93 29.66 -3.51 -5.68
N HIS A 94 28.60 -4.31 -5.57
CA HIS A 94 28.10 -5.17 -6.65
C HIS A 94 26.58 -5.01 -6.85
N PRO A 95 26.10 -3.82 -7.27
CA PRO A 95 24.67 -3.61 -7.48
C PRO A 95 24.09 -4.47 -8.61
N GLU A 96 24.91 -4.87 -9.59
CA GLU A 96 24.55 -5.69 -10.74
C GLU A 96 24.01 -7.07 -10.36
N LEU A 97 24.34 -7.56 -9.16
CA LEU A 97 23.83 -8.83 -8.64
C LEU A 97 22.39 -8.73 -8.11
N THR A 98 21.81 -7.53 -8.03
CA THR A 98 20.43 -7.33 -7.58
C THR A 98 19.49 -7.38 -8.78
N ASP A 99 18.76 -8.50 -8.91
CA ASP A 99 17.60 -8.67 -9.80
C ASP A 99 16.49 -9.41 -9.06
N MET A 100 15.62 -8.65 -8.40
CA MET A 100 14.58 -9.20 -7.52
C MET A 100 13.22 -8.62 -7.87
N VAL A 101 12.16 -9.39 -7.59
CA VAL A 101 10.79 -8.91 -7.71
C VAL A 101 10.08 -9.15 -6.38
N ILE A 102 9.71 -8.07 -5.69
CA ILE A 102 9.09 -8.16 -4.37
C ILE A 102 7.58 -8.22 -4.54
N PHE A 103 6.98 -9.30 -4.05
CA PHE A 103 5.54 -9.43 -3.82
C PHE A 103 5.25 -9.10 -2.36
N ARG A 104 4.74 -7.89 -2.11
CA ARG A 104 4.36 -7.44 -0.78
C ARG A 104 2.85 -7.48 -0.62
N GLU A 105 2.37 -8.17 0.43
CA GLU A 105 0.97 -8.12 0.88
C GLU A 105 0.59 -6.68 1.24
N ASN A 106 -0.58 -6.23 0.80
CA ASN A 106 -0.92 -4.82 0.73
C ASN A 106 -2.33 -4.47 1.26
N SER A 107 -2.98 -5.41 1.95
CA SER A 107 -4.35 -5.27 2.47
C SER A 107 -4.47 -5.47 3.98
N GLU A 108 -3.58 -6.23 4.63
CA GLU A 108 -3.65 -6.58 6.06
C GLU A 108 -2.44 -6.02 6.84
N ASP A 109 -1.92 -6.78 7.82
CA ASP A 109 -0.85 -6.39 8.72
C ASP A 109 -1.23 -5.17 9.59
N ILE A 110 -0.27 -4.55 10.25
CA ILE A 110 -0.42 -3.32 11.02
C ILE A 110 -0.97 -2.16 10.17
N TYR A 111 -0.91 -2.28 8.84
CA TYR A 111 -1.50 -1.32 7.89
C TYR A 111 -3.03 -1.31 7.89
N ALA A 112 -3.68 -2.29 8.54
CA ALA A 112 -5.11 -2.21 8.87
C ALA A 112 -5.44 -0.94 9.70
N GLY A 113 -4.46 -0.37 10.40
CA GLY A 113 -4.61 0.87 11.17
C GLY A 113 -5.50 0.70 12.40
N ILE A 114 -5.64 -0.54 12.89
CA ILE A 114 -6.42 -0.86 14.08
C ILE A 114 -5.53 -0.60 15.30
N GLU A 115 -5.68 0.60 15.88
CA GLU A 115 -4.86 1.05 16.99
C GLU A 115 -5.60 2.03 17.90
N TRP A 116 -5.17 2.10 19.16
CA TRP A 116 -5.68 3.01 20.16
C TRP A 116 -4.53 3.71 20.89
N LYS A 117 -4.69 5.02 21.07
CA LYS A 117 -3.69 5.88 21.70
C LYS A 117 -3.54 5.52 23.19
N ALA A 118 -2.32 5.60 23.71
CA ALA A 118 -2.06 5.58 25.14
C ALA A 118 -2.98 6.57 25.89
N ASP A 119 -3.45 6.14 27.06
CA ASP A 119 -4.35 6.88 27.97
C ASP A 119 -5.75 7.14 27.42
N SER A 120 -6.13 6.45 26.34
CA SER A 120 -7.53 6.41 25.89
C SER A 120 -8.31 5.31 26.60
N ALA A 121 -9.59 5.56 26.84
CA ALA A 121 -10.50 4.57 27.43
C ALA A 121 -10.55 3.25 26.62
N ASP A 122 -10.41 3.32 25.29
CA ASP A 122 -10.38 2.14 24.44
C ASP A 122 -9.09 1.32 24.61
N ALA A 123 -7.93 1.97 24.69
CA ALA A 123 -6.67 1.27 24.95
C ALA A 123 -6.71 0.56 26.31
N GLU A 124 -7.20 1.23 27.35
CA GLU A 124 -7.37 0.65 28.68
C GLU A 124 -8.32 -0.55 28.67
N LYS A 125 -9.46 -0.44 27.96
CA LYS A 125 -10.42 -1.52 27.78
C LYS A 125 -9.79 -2.74 27.10
N VAL A 126 -9.03 -2.54 26.04
CA VAL A 126 -8.35 -3.63 25.32
C VAL A 126 -7.26 -4.25 26.18
N ILE A 127 -6.45 -3.45 26.89
CA ILE A 127 -5.43 -3.94 27.83
C ILE A 127 -6.06 -4.77 28.94
N LYS A 128 -7.19 -4.31 29.49
CA LYS A 128 -7.94 -5.04 30.51
C LYS A 128 -8.39 -6.40 29.97
N PHE A 129 -9.03 -6.44 28.81
CA PHE A 129 -9.45 -7.68 28.16
C PHE A 129 -8.28 -8.65 27.93
N LEU A 130 -7.15 -8.15 27.40
CA LEU A 130 -5.96 -8.97 27.16
C LEU A 130 -5.41 -9.59 28.45
N ARG A 131 -5.43 -8.84 29.55
CA ARG A 131 -4.88 -9.30 30.84
C ARG A 131 -5.83 -10.24 31.59
N GLU A 132 -7.11 -9.87 31.68
CA GLU A 132 -8.10 -10.58 32.50
C GLU A 132 -8.67 -11.80 31.77
N GLU A 133 -9.07 -11.65 30.51
CA GLU A 133 -9.74 -12.72 29.75
C GLU A 133 -8.74 -13.59 28.99
N MET A 134 -7.70 -12.98 28.42
CA MET A 134 -6.71 -13.70 27.59
C MET A 134 -5.43 -14.09 28.35
N GLY A 135 -5.33 -13.74 29.64
CA GLY A 135 -4.20 -14.11 30.50
C GLY A 135 -2.84 -13.53 30.08
N VAL A 136 -2.82 -12.43 29.31
CA VAL A 136 -1.59 -11.84 28.79
C VAL A 136 -0.78 -11.18 29.92
N LYS A 137 0.46 -11.66 30.11
CA LYS A 137 1.43 -11.14 31.10
C LYS A 137 2.66 -10.45 30.48
N LYS A 138 2.70 -10.36 29.14
CA LYS A 138 3.88 -9.90 28.38
C LYS A 138 3.89 -8.40 28.08
N ILE A 139 2.82 -7.67 28.43
CA ILE A 139 2.81 -6.21 28.32
C ILE A 139 3.72 -5.64 29.40
N ARG A 140 4.90 -5.16 29.00
CA ARG A 140 5.97 -4.73 29.92
C ARG A 140 5.56 -3.55 30.82
N PHE A 141 4.81 -2.62 30.25
CA PHE A 141 4.26 -1.43 30.91
C PHE A 141 2.80 -1.28 30.46
N PRO A 142 1.82 -1.72 31.26
CA PRO A 142 0.40 -1.70 30.86
C PRO A 142 -0.27 -0.33 31.05
N GLU A 143 0.38 0.60 31.75
CA GLU A 143 -0.03 2.00 31.88
C GLU A 143 0.64 2.84 30.79
N HIS A 144 -0.01 3.92 30.34
CA HIS A 144 0.51 4.80 29.27
C HIS A 144 0.90 4.04 27.99
N CYS A 145 0.18 2.96 27.70
CA CYS A 145 0.51 2.02 26.63
C CYS A 145 -0.48 2.16 25.48
N GLY A 146 0.03 2.50 24.29
CA GLY A 146 -0.74 2.40 23.05
C GLY A 146 -0.85 0.94 22.61
N ILE A 147 -1.97 0.58 21.97
CA ILE A 147 -2.21 -0.77 21.47
C ILE A 147 -2.40 -0.73 19.96
N GLY A 148 -1.73 -1.64 19.25
CA GLY A 148 -1.93 -1.90 17.83
C GLY A 148 -2.26 -3.37 17.59
N ILE A 149 -3.12 -3.64 16.60
CA ILE A 149 -3.52 -5.00 16.21
C ILE A 149 -2.91 -5.31 14.84
N LYS A 150 -2.28 -6.49 14.74
CA LYS A 150 -1.71 -7.02 13.49
C LYS A 150 -2.52 -8.24 13.05
N PRO A 151 -3.58 -8.07 12.25
CA PRO A 151 -4.23 -9.18 11.58
C PRO A 151 -3.34 -9.71 10.45
N CYS A 152 -3.34 -11.02 10.28
CA CYS A 152 -2.74 -11.70 9.12
C CYS A 152 -3.55 -12.98 8.89
N SER A 153 -4.23 -13.07 7.76
CA SER A 153 -5.10 -14.20 7.47
C SER A 153 -4.45 -15.19 6.51
N GLU A 154 -4.93 -16.43 6.58
CA GLU A 154 -4.57 -17.47 5.62
C GLU A 154 -4.99 -17.09 4.20
N GLU A 155 -6.16 -16.48 4.05
CA GLU A 155 -6.68 -16.04 2.74
C GLU A 155 -5.82 -14.95 2.12
N GLY A 156 -5.50 -13.89 2.88
CA GLY A 156 -4.62 -12.80 2.47
C GLY A 156 -3.22 -13.31 2.09
N THR A 157 -2.67 -14.21 2.90
CA THR A 157 -1.38 -14.85 2.62
C THR A 157 -1.43 -15.69 1.34
N LYS A 158 -2.41 -16.57 1.20
CA LYS A 158 -2.50 -17.51 0.07
C LYS A 158 -2.70 -16.78 -1.25
N ARG A 159 -3.51 -15.73 -1.32
CA ARG A 159 -3.70 -14.96 -2.58
C ARG A 159 -2.41 -14.26 -3.01
N LEU A 160 -1.66 -13.70 -2.07
CA LEU A 160 -0.38 -13.03 -2.37
C LEU A 160 0.67 -14.04 -2.82
N VAL A 161 0.89 -15.11 -2.05
CA VAL A 161 1.90 -16.13 -2.36
C VAL A 161 1.57 -16.85 -3.66
N ARG A 162 0.29 -17.12 -3.94
CA ARG A 162 -0.15 -17.69 -5.22
C ARG A 162 0.26 -16.79 -6.39
N ALA A 163 -0.03 -15.49 -6.31
CA ALA A 163 0.35 -14.56 -7.38
C ALA A 163 1.87 -14.46 -7.56
N ALA A 164 2.66 -14.57 -6.49
CA ALA A 164 4.11 -14.61 -6.56
C ALA A 164 4.61 -15.87 -7.31
N ILE A 165 4.05 -17.04 -7.00
CA ILE A 165 4.40 -18.30 -7.67
C ILE A 165 3.97 -18.28 -9.14
N GLU A 166 2.76 -17.80 -9.44
CA GLU A 166 2.28 -17.65 -10.82
C GLU A 166 3.20 -16.71 -11.62
N TYR A 167 3.66 -15.61 -11.01
CA TYR A 167 4.62 -14.71 -11.63
C TYR A 167 5.97 -15.37 -11.87
N ALA A 168 6.48 -16.13 -10.91
CA ALA A 168 7.74 -16.85 -11.04
C ALA A 168 7.69 -17.82 -12.23
N ILE A 169 6.61 -18.60 -12.34
CA ILE A 169 6.36 -19.52 -13.47
C ILE A 169 6.25 -18.76 -14.79
N ALA A 170 5.43 -17.71 -14.84
CA ALA A 170 5.16 -16.96 -16.07
C ALA A 170 6.39 -16.21 -16.62
N ASN A 171 7.39 -15.94 -15.77
CA ASN A 171 8.59 -15.19 -16.11
C ASN A 171 9.88 -16.02 -15.97
N ASP A 172 9.77 -17.35 -15.85
CA ASP A 172 10.90 -18.29 -15.74
C ASP A 172 11.93 -17.85 -14.68
N ARG A 173 11.43 -17.51 -13.48
CA ARG A 173 12.26 -17.09 -12.34
C ARG A 173 12.74 -18.31 -11.56
N ASP A 174 13.93 -18.22 -10.98
CA ASP A 174 14.50 -19.29 -10.13
C ASP A 174 13.65 -19.58 -8.87
N SER A 175 12.89 -18.58 -8.39
CA SER A 175 12.05 -18.63 -7.19
C SER A 175 10.87 -17.67 -7.28
#